data_AF-A0A1Y7VMT6-F1
#
_entry.id   AF-A0A1Y7VMT6-F1
#
_cell.length_a   1.000
_cell.length_b   1.000
_cell.length_c   1.000
_cell.angle_alpha   90.00
_cell.angle_beta   90.00
_cell.angle_gamma   90.00
#
_symmetry.space_group_name_H-M   'P 1'
#
loop_
_entity.id
_entity.type
_entity.pdbx_description
1 polymer ?
#
loop_
_entity_poly.entity_id
_entity_poly.type
_entity_poly.pdbx_seq_one_letter_code
_entity_poly.pdbx_strand_id
1 'polypeptide(L)'
;EDYFFGKCFNAMEVDALNSSHPVSTPVENPAQIREMFDDVSYEKICPTDGTQTMDGFCSRSQHSSSTSHWRQEVVDVKTMMNTWTLQKGFPLITITVSGRNVHMKQEHYMKGSERFPETGYLWHVPLTFITSKSDSVQRFLLKTKTDVLILPEAVQWIKFNVGMNGYYIVHYADDGWASLSGLLKEAHTTISSNDRASLINNAFQLVSIEKLSIEKALDL
;
A
#
# COMPACT_ATOMS: atom_id res chain seq x y z
N GLU A 1 17.70 5.31 -6.12
CA GLU A 1 16.61 4.77 -5.27
C GLU A 1 15.41 5.73 -5.17
N ASP A 2 15.60 7.04 -4.98
CA ASP A 2 14.49 8.02 -4.80
C ASP A 2 13.56 8.22 -6.02
N TYR A 3 13.98 7.82 -7.22
CA TYR A 3 13.19 8.00 -8.45
C TYR A 3 11.95 7.09 -8.50
N PHE A 4 12.00 5.93 -7.83
CA PHE A 4 10.99 4.89 -8.01
C PHE A 4 9.67 5.15 -7.28
N PHE A 5 9.72 5.52 -6.00
CA PHE A 5 8.48 5.75 -5.23
C PHE A 5 7.79 7.06 -5.64
N GLY A 6 8.53 8.06 -6.13
CA GLY A 6 7.96 9.30 -6.65
C GLY A 6 7.04 9.06 -7.85
N LYS A 7 7.36 8.05 -8.66
CA LYS A 7 6.52 7.59 -9.78
C LYS A 7 5.21 6.98 -9.27
N CYS A 8 5.29 6.07 -8.31
CA CYS A 8 4.10 5.50 -7.68
C CYS A 8 3.17 6.59 -7.10
N PHE A 9 3.70 7.66 -6.51
CA PHE A 9 2.88 8.77 -6.02
C PHE A 9 2.16 9.52 -7.14
N ASN A 10 2.84 9.81 -8.25
CA ASN A 10 2.22 10.46 -9.40
C ASN A 10 1.09 9.60 -9.98
N ALA A 11 1.34 8.30 -10.17
CA ALA A 11 0.31 7.37 -10.61
C ALA A 11 -0.88 7.34 -9.66
N MET A 12 -0.65 7.37 -8.33
CA MET A 12 -1.71 7.43 -7.33
C MET A 12 -2.51 8.73 -7.38
N GLU A 13 -1.95 9.86 -7.82
CA GLU A 13 -2.71 11.10 -7.97
C GLU A 13 -3.77 11.00 -9.07
N VAL A 14 -3.42 10.38 -10.19
CA VAL A 14 -4.34 10.12 -11.30
C VAL A 14 -5.33 9.00 -10.95
N ASP A 15 -4.83 7.91 -10.37
CA ASP A 15 -5.63 6.70 -10.10
C ASP A 15 -6.65 6.89 -8.97
N ALA A 16 -6.46 7.90 -8.12
CA ALA A 16 -7.43 8.28 -7.10
C ALA A 16 -8.65 9.04 -7.66
N LEU A 17 -8.60 9.51 -8.90
CA LEU A 17 -9.71 10.23 -9.53
C LEU A 17 -10.71 9.25 -10.14
N ASN A 18 -12.00 9.61 -10.13
CA ASN A 18 -13.03 8.78 -10.76
C ASN A 18 -12.83 8.67 -12.30
N SER A 19 -12.14 9.63 -12.91
CA SER A 19 -11.76 9.59 -14.32
C SER A 19 -10.66 8.56 -14.63
N SER A 20 -10.07 7.89 -13.63
CA SER A 20 -9.13 6.79 -13.83
C SER A 20 -9.79 5.59 -14.53
N HIS A 21 -8.96 4.71 -15.06
CA HIS A 21 -9.34 3.46 -15.70
C HIS A 21 -8.56 2.27 -15.13
N PRO A 22 -9.09 1.03 -15.22
CA PRO A 22 -8.31 -0.16 -14.93
C PRO A 22 -7.08 -0.22 -15.82
N VAL A 23 -6.05 -0.92 -15.34
CA VAL A 23 -4.81 -1.15 -16.09
C VAL A 23 -5.08 -1.91 -17.39
N SER A 24 -5.98 -2.90 -17.34
CA SER A 24 -6.37 -3.69 -18.51
C SER A 24 -7.78 -3.29 -18.93
N THR A 25 -7.86 -2.40 -19.92
CA THR A 25 -9.11 -1.93 -20.52
C THR A 25 -9.14 -2.26 -22.01
N PRO A 26 -10.28 -2.78 -22.53
CA PRO A 26 -10.43 -3.00 -23.96
C PRO A 26 -10.41 -1.65 -24.70
N VAL A 27 -9.65 -1.58 -25.79
CA VAL A 27 -9.55 -0.39 -26.64
C VAL A 27 -9.89 -0.76 -28.08
N GLU A 28 -10.66 0.11 -28.76
CA GLU A 28 -11.16 -0.16 -30.12
C GLU A 28 -10.66 0.86 -31.14
N ASN A 29 -10.29 2.07 -30.71
CA ASN A 29 -9.88 3.14 -31.61
C ASN A 29 -8.47 3.73 -31.31
N PRO A 30 -7.80 4.37 -32.29
CA PRO A 30 -6.45 4.89 -32.13
C PRO A 30 -6.28 6.02 -31.10
N ALA A 31 -7.36 6.69 -30.70
CA ALA A 31 -7.32 7.70 -29.63
C ALA A 31 -7.29 7.01 -28.26
N GLN A 32 -8.12 5.99 -28.06
CA GLN A 32 -8.11 5.14 -26.86
C GLN A 32 -6.77 4.40 -26.71
N ILE A 33 -6.18 3.92 -27.80
CA ILE A 33 -4.84 3.32 -27.75
C ILE A 33 -3.80 4.33 -27.25
N ARG A 34 -3.91 5.61 -27.62
CA ARG A 34 -3.02 6.68 -27.14
C ARG A 34 -3.26 7.02 -25.67
N GLU A 35 -4.50 6.95 -25.20
CA GLU A 35 -4.86 7.15 -23.79
C GLU A 35 -4.31 6.03 -22.88
N MET A 36 -4.09 4.82 -23.40
CA MET A 36 -3.43 3.74 -22.66
C MET A 36 -1.92 3.95 -22.44
N PHE A 37 -1.30 4.98 -23.02
CA PHE A 37 0.10 5.32 -22.78
C PHE A 37 0.22 6.36 -21.66
N ASP A 38 -0.30 6.01 -20.49
CA ASP A 38 -0.41 6.89 -19.32
C ASP A 38 0.32 6.32 -18.09
N ASP A 39 0.40 7.13 -17.03
CA ASP A 39 1.11 6.76 -15.80
C ASP A 39 0.46 5.53 -15.11
N VAL A 40 -0.85 5.31 -15.28
CA VAL A 40 -1.53 4.11 -14.77
C VAL A 40 -1.00 2.85 -15.46
N SER A 41 -0.76 2.89 -16.76
CA SER A 41 -0.29 1.73 -17.52
C SER A 41 1.20 1.45 -17.33
N TYR A 42 2.02 2.50 -17.17
CA TYR A 42 3.48 2.37 -17.03
C TYR A 42 3.95 2.13 -15.59
N GLU A 43 3.30 2.75 -14.60
CA GLU A 43 3.86 2.84 -13.25
C GLU A 43 3.12 1.94 -12.24
N LYS A 44 1.90 1.47 -12.56
CA LYS A 44 1.11 0.57 -11.69
C LYS A 44 1.51 -0.90 -11.78
N ILE A 45 2.07 -1.36 -12.91
CA ILE A 45 2.28 -2.80 -13.18
C ILE A 45 3.65 -3.33 -12.71
N CYS A 46 4.72 -2.53 -12.73
CA CYS A 46 6.08 -3.06 -12.50
C CYS A 46 7.02 -2.07 -11.78
N PRO A 47 7.44 -2.41 -10.54
CA PRO A 47 8.73 -2.02 -10.00
C PRO A 47 9.84 -2.79 -10.73
N THR A 48 10.41 -2.26 -11.80
CA THR A 48 11.61 -2.86 -12.41
C THR A 48 12.71 -1.82 -12.52
N ASP A 49 13.73 -2.00 -11.69
CA ASP A 49 15.06 -1.45 -11.93
C ASP A 49 15.68 -2.22 -13.11
N GLY A 50 16.06 -1.50 -14.17
CA GLY A 50 16.75 -2.05 -15.33
C GLY A 50 18.20 -2.41 -15.08
N THR A 51 18.69 -2.27 -13.84
CA THR A 51 20.08 -2.52 -13.50
C THR A 51 20.25 -3.13 -12.11
N GLN A 52 19.81 -4.38 -11.95
CA GLN A 52 20.55 -5.40 -11.20
C GLN A 52 19.80 -6.73 -11.28
N THR A 53 20.59 -7.80 -11.38
CA THR A 53 20.22 -9.21 -11.34
C THR A 53 18.99 -9.48 -10.48
N MET A 54 17.96 -10.03 -11.12
CA MET A 54 16.79 -10.62 -10.49
C MET A 54 17.21 -11.65 -9.44
N ASP A 55 17.13 -11.27 -8.17
CA ASP A 55 16.80 -12.20 -7.10
C ASP A 55 15.48 -11.74 -6.47
N GLY A 56 14.43 -12.51 -6.75
CA GLY A 56 13.17 -12.43 -6.00
C GLY A 56 12.01 -11.73 -6.71
N PHE A 57 11.47 -12.35 -7.76
CA PHE A 57 10.02 -12.59 -7.96
C PHE A 57 9.76 -13.39 -9.26
N CYS A 58 10.70 -13.36 -10.22
CA CYS A 58 10.61 -14.07 -11.50
C CYS A 58 11.59 -15.25 -11.67
N SER A 59 12.21 -15.74 -10.60
CA SER A 59 13.03 -16.96 -10.67
C SER A 59 12.18 -18.19 -10.39
N ARG A 60 11.99 -19.01 -11.43
CA ARG A 60 11.69 -20.42 -11.27
C ARG A 60 12.94 -21.07 -10.67
N SER A 61 12.92 -21.42 -9.39
CA SER A 61 13.99 -22.26 -8.83
C SER A 61 13.46 -23.42 -8.00
N GLN A 62 14.07 -24.56 -8.29
CA GLN A 62 13.95 -25.84 -7.60
C GLN A 62 14.62 -25.73 -6.23
N HIS A 63 13.96 -26.29 -5.20
CA HIS A 63 14.50 -26.84 -3.95
C HIS A 63 15.60 -26.07 -3.17
N SER A 64 15.26 -25.55 -1.98
CA SER A 64 15.56 -26.19 -0.67
C SER A 64 15.75 -25.19 0.49
N SER A 65 14.97 -25.42 1.55
CA SER A 65 15.23 -25.17 2.98
C SER A 65 15.67 -23.79 3.47
N SER A 66 14.70 -23.00 3.93
CA SER A 66 14.83 -22.22 5.17
C SER A 66 13.46 -22.13 5.85
N THR A 67 13.44 -22.47 7.14
CA THR A 67 12.28 -22.51 8.02
C THR A 67 11.77 -21.10 8.29
N SER A 68 11.02 -20.55 7.35
CA SER A 68 10.01 -19.53 7.63
C SER A 68 8.68 -20.26 7.66
N HIS A 69 7.87 -20.01 8.68
CA HIS A 69 6.51 -20.54 8.81
C HIS A 69 5.61 -19.95 7.71
N TRP A 70 5.87 -20.31 6.46
CA TRP A 70 4.87 -20.32 5.43
C TRP A 70 3.85 -21.36 5.88
N ARG A 71 2.68 -20.92 6.34
CA ARG A 71 1.50 -21.65 5.88
C ARG A 71 1.59 -21.59 4.36
N GLN A 72 1.81 -22.74 3.74
CA GLN A 72 1.73 -22.96 2.30
C GLN A 72 0.32 -22.62 1.80
N GLU A 73 -0.09 -21.36 1.90
CA GLU A 73 -1.18 -20.87 1.08
C GLU A 73 -0.60 -20.74 -0.31
N VAL A 74 -0.98 -21.68 -1.18
CA VAL A 74 -0.84 -21.51 -2.62
C VAL A 74 -1.57 -20.21 -2.97
N VAL A 75 -0.81 -19.12 -3.08
CA VAL A 75 -1.38 -17.83 -3.47
C VAL A 75 -1.74 -17.95 -4.94
N ASP A 76 -3.02 -17.89 -5.25
CA ASP A 76 -3.48 -17.74 -6.62
C ASP A 76 -3.10 -16.34 -7.11
N VAL A 77 -1.88 -16.23 -7.65
CA VAL A 77 -1.32 -14.99 -8.19
C VAL A 77 -2.22 -14.44 -9.28
N LYS A 78 -2.90 -15.29 -10.05
CA LYS A 78 -3.83 -14.84 -11.10
C LYS A 78 -5.02 -14.14 -10.48
N THR A 79 -5.68 -14.76 -9.49
CA THR A 79 -6.79 -14.12 -8.79
C THR A 79 -6.35 -12.82 -8.11
N MET A 80 -5.18 -12.80 -7.46
CA MET A 80 -4.64 -11.59 -6.86
C MET A 80 -4.41 -10.49 -7.91
N MET A 81 -3.63 -10.76 -8.96
CA MET A 81 -3.30 -9.75 -9.98
C MET A 81 -4.53 -9.27 -10.75
N ASN A 82 -5.53 -10.12 -10.97
CA ASN A 82 -6.82 -9.70 -11.54
C ASN A 82 -7.47 -8.58 -10.71
N THR A 83 -7.37 -8.63 -9.37
CA THR A 83 -7.91 -7.54 -8.54
C THR A 83 -7.19 -6.21 -8.77
N TRP A 84 -5.90 -6.24 -9.13
CA TRP A 84 -5.08 -5.05 -9.37
C TRP A 84 -5.17 -4.51 -10.80
N THR A 85 -5.42 -5.38 -11.79
CA THR A 85 -5.41 -4.99 -13.20
C THR A 85 -6.79 -4.69 -13.78
N LEU A 86 -7.85 -5.33 -13.26
CA LEU A 86 -9.21 -5.18 -13.78
C LEU A 86 -10.07 -4.16 -13.02
N GLN A 87 -9.59 -3.66 -11.87
CA GLN A 87 -10.24 -2.62 -11.08
C GLN A 87 -9.40 -1.33 -11.17
N LYS A 88 -10.06 -0.19 -11.34
CA LYS A 88 -9.41 1.13 -11.24
C LYS A 88 -9.18 1.52 -9.79
N GLY A 89 -8.24 2.43 -9.54
CA GLY A 89 -7.90 2.89 -8.20
C GLY A 89 -7.08 1.87 -7.42
N PHE A 90 -6.96 2.15 -6.12
CA PHE A 90 -6.19 1.37 -5.17
C PHE A 90 -6.84 1.39 -3.78
N PRO A 91 -6.50 0.43 -2.89
CA PRO A 91 -7.09 0.39 -1.58
C PRO A 91 -6.42 1.37 -0.59
N LEU A 92 -7.26 2.00 0.23
CA LEU A 92 -6.91 2.59 1.52
C LEU A 92 -7.01 1.50 2.60
N ILE A 93 -5.93 1.29 3.32
CA ILE A 93 -5.85 0.34 4.44
C ILE A 93 -5.93 1.12 5.75
N THR A 94 -7.03 0.97 6.48
CA THR A 94 -7.18 1.49 7.83
C THR A 94 -6.67 0.47 8.84
N ILE A 95 -5.77 0.91 9.71
CA ILE A 95 -5.17 0.14 10.79
C ILE A 95 -5.67 0.67 12.12
N THR A 96 -6.22 -0.22 12.95
CA THR A 96 -6.65 0.08 14.31
C THR A 96 -5.96 -0.89 15.27
N VAL A 97 -5.23 -0.37 16.24
CA VAL A 97 -4.47 -1.19 17.20
C VAL A 97 -5.18 -1.19 18.54
N SER A 98 -5.48 -2.37 19.06
CA SER A 98 -6.10 -2.56 20.37
C SER A 98 -5.28 -3.56 21.18
N GLY A 99 -4.30 -3.03 21.93
CA GLY A 99 -3.33 -3.83 22.67
C GLY A 99 -2.42 -4.63 21.73
N ARG A 100 -2.70 -5.93 21.57
CA ARG A 100 -1.98 -6.82 20.63
C ARG A 100 -2.72 -7.10 19.34
N ASN A 101 -4.00 -6.70 19.27
CA ASN A 101 -4.84 -6.97 18.11
C ASN A 101 -4.68 -5.81 17.12
N VAL A 102 -4.26 -6.13 15.91
CA VAL A 102 -4.15 -5.19 14.80
C VAL A 102 -5.28 -5.48 13.85
N HIS A 103 -6.29 -4.62 13.86
CA HIS A 103 -7.42 -4.68 12.95
C HIS A 103 -7.05 -3.95 11.65
N MET A 104 -7.29 -4.62 10.53
CA MET A 104 -7.04 -4.09 9.19
C MET A 104 -8.37 -4.03 8.45
N LYS A 105 -8.64 -2.89 7.81
CA LYS A 105 -9.80 -2.70 6.94
C LYS A 105 -9.36 -2.12 5.62
N GLN A 106 -9.77 -2.71 4.51
CA GLN A 106 -9.57 -2.12 3.18
C GLN A 106 -10.85 -1.43 2.69
N GLU A 107 -10.67 -0.28 2.04
CA GLU A 107 -11.69 0.47 1.32
C GLU A 107 -11.09 1.05 0.03
N HIS A 108 -11.90 1.30 -1.00
CA HIS A 108 -11.40 1.92 -2.23
C HIS A 108 -11.06 3.40 -1.96
N TYR A 109 -9.82 3.80 -2.20
CA TYR A 109 -9.41 5.20 -2.09
C TYR A 109 -9.85 5.99 -3.32
N MET A 110 -10.61 7.07 -3.09
CA MET A 110 -11.00 8.01 -4.14
C MET A 110 -10.90 9.43 -3.60
N LYS A 111 -10.34 10.35 -4.39
CA LYS A 111 -10.31 11.78 -4.12
C LYS A 111 -11.63 12.44 -4.56
N GLY A 112 -12.18 13.31 -3.72
CA GLY A 112 -13.36 14.12 -4.03
C GLY A 112 -14.44 14.06 -2.95
N SER A 113 -15.24 15.12 -2.86
CA SER A 113 -16.30 15.29 -1.85
C SER A 113 -17.60 14.54 -2.17
N GLU A 114 -17.70 13.94 -3.35
CA GLU A 114 -18.86 13.17 -3.75
C GLU A 114 -18.79 11.79 -3.09
N ARG A 115 -19.77 11.50 -2.22
CA ARG A 115 -19.96 10.16 -1.66
C ARG A 115 -20.42 9.24 -2.78
N PHE A 116 -19.46 8.66 -3.48
CA PHE A 116 -19.73 7.64 -4.48
C PHE A 116 -20.29 6.38 -3.81
N PRO A 117 -21.19 5.64 -4.48
CA PRO A 117 -21.66 4.36 -3.98
C PRO A 117 -20.46 3.43 -3.73
N GLU A 118 -20.48 2.67 -2.64
CA GLU A 118 -19.44 1.66 -2.37
C GLU A 118 -19.34 0.76 -3.60
N THR A 119 -18.21 0.82 -4.32
CA THR A 119 -18.00 0.06 -5.56
C THR A 119 -17.94 -1.44 -5.33
N GLY A 120 -17.89 -1.88 -4.07
CA GLY A 120 -17.68 -3.27 -3.67
C GLY A 120 -16.27 -3.78 -4.02
N TYR A 121 -15.34 -2.89 -4.39
CA TYR A 121 -14.00 -3.29 -4.80
C TYR A 121 -13.25 -3.92 -3.64
N LEU A 122 -12.54 -5.00 -3.98
CA LEU A 122 -11.77 -5.79 -3.05
C LEU A 122 -10.47 -6.20 -3.71
N TRP A 123 -9.37 -6.01 -3.00
CA TRP A 123 -8.05 -6.39 -3.46
C TRP A 123 -7.47 -7.48 -2.56
N HIS A 124 -6.67 -8.35 -3.17
CA HIS A 124 -5.77 -9.21 -2.42
C HIS A 124 -4.48 -8.44 -2.16
N VAL A 125 -4.37 -7.86 -0.96
CA VAL A 125 -3.31 -6.90 -0.63
C VAL A 125 -2.18 -7.58 0.15
N PRO A 126 -0.95 -7.67 -0.40
CA PRO A 126 0.21 -8.19 0.30
C PRO A 126 0.74 -7.10 1.25
N LEU A 127 0.18 -7.04 2.45
CA LEU A 127 0.60 -6.11 3.48
C LEU A 127 1.99 -6.48 3.99
N THR A 128 2.82 -5.47 4.19
CA THR A 128 4.11 -5.58 4.87
C THR A 128 4.12 -4.63 6.05
N PHE A 129 4.75 -5.02 7.16
CA PHE A 129 4.88 -4.14 8.32
C PHE A 129 6.15 -4.40 9.14
N ILE A 130 6.57 -3.37 9.86
CA ILE A 130 7.60 -3.41 10.91
C ILE A 130 7.03 -2.78 12.20
N THR A 131 7.68 -3.04 13.33
CA THR A 131 7.20 -2.57 14.64
C THR A 131 8.35 -2.05 15.49
N SER A 132 8.04 -1.30 16.55
CA SER A 132 9.03 -0.85 17.56
C SER A 132 9.89 -1.95 18.20
N LYS A 133 9.49 -3.22 18.09
CA LYS A 133 10.20 -4.38 18.67
C LYS A 133 10.94 -5.21 17.63
N SER A 134 10.65 -5.03 16.35
CA SER A 134 11.24 -5.82 15.28
C SER A 134 11.27 -5.04 13.98
N ASP A 135 12.49 -4.84 13.47
CA ASP A 135 12.76 -4.25 12.16
C ASP A 135 12.67 -5.28 11.03
N SER A 136 12.42 -6.56 11.36
CA SER A 136 12.22 -7.60 10.38
C SER A 136 10.88 -7.41 9.66
N VAL A 137 10.91 -7.41 8.33
CA VAL A 137 9.70 -7.20 7.52
C VAL A 137 8.77 -8.39 7.66
N GLN A 138 7.65 -8.16 8.34
CA GLN A 138 6.56 -9.11 8.48
C GLN A 138 5.58 -8.96 7.31
N ARG A 139 4.91 -10.05 6.94
CA ARG A 139 4.01 -10.10 5.77
C ARG A 139 2.65 -10.66 6.15
N PHE A 140 1.59 -10.08 5.60
CA PHE A 140 0.21 -10.51 5.80
C PHE A 140 -0.60 -10.32 4.52
N LEU A 141 -1.34 -11.32 4.07
CA LEU A 141 -2.15 -11.21 2.85
C LEU A 141 -3.62 -10.92 3.21
N LEU A 142 -4.05 -9.68 3.06
CA LEU A 142 -5.43 -9.27 3.30
C LEU A 142 -6.29 -9.60 2.08
N LYS A 143 -7.18 -10.58 2.21
CA LYS A 143 -8.11 -11.01 1.13
C LYS A 143 -9.54 -10.51 1.33
N THR A 144 -9.92 -10.18 2.55
CA THR A 144 -11.28 -9.77 2.95
C THR A 144 -11.36 -8.27 3.21
N LYS A 145 -12.58 -7.71 3.32
CA LYS A 145 -12.80 -6.29 3.62
C LYS A 145 -12.19 -5.90 4.98
N THR A 146 -12.22 -6.82 5.94
CA THR A 146 -11.63 -6.66 7.28
C THR A 146 -10.94 -7.94 7.71
N ASP A 147 -9.84 -7.81 8.44
CA ASP A 147 -9.14 -8.94 9.06
C ASP A 147 -8.39 -8.49 10.32
N VAL A 148 -7.92 -9.46 11.12
CA VAL A 148 -7.20 -9.22 12.38
C VAL A 148 -5.93 -10.02 12.42
N LEU A 149 -4.84 -9.34 12.77
CA LEU A 149 -3.55 -9.94 13.11
C LEU A 149 -3.31 -9.79 14.62
N ILE A 150 -2.80 -10.84 15.26
CA ILE A 150 -2.42 -10.80 16.67
C ILE A 150 -0.90 -10.73 16.76
N LEU A 151 -0.38 -9.65 17.32
CA LEU A 151 1.04 -9.49 17.60
C LEU A 151 1.46 -10.35 18.80
N PRO A 152 2.71 -10.86 18.83
CA PRO A 152 3.21 -11.61 19.99
C PRO A 152 3.17 -10.75 21.26
N GLU A 153 3.53 -9.47 21.14
CA GLU A 153 3.64 -8.49 22.22
C GLU A 153 3.02 -7.16 21.80
N ALA A 154 2.68 -6.32 22.79
CA ALA A 154 2.23 -4.96 22.52
C ALA A 154 3.42 -4.07 22.09
N VAL A 155 3.19 -3.22 21.10
CA VAL A 155 4.22 -2.39 20.47
C VAL A 155 3.85 -0.92 20.59
N GLN A 156 4.85 -0.04 20.65
CA GLN A 156 4.63 1.41 20.74
C GLN A 156 4.12 1.99 19.42
N TRP A 157 4.64 1.49 18.31
CA TRP A 157 4.22 1.85 16.97
C TRP A 157 4.32 0.64 16.04
N ILE A 158 3.54 0.70 14.96
CA ILE A 158 3.53 -0.23 13.85
C ILE A 158 3.49 0.57 12.55
N LYS A 159 4.36 0.24 11.58
CA LYS A 159 4.43 0.89 10.27
C LYS A 159 4.15 -0.15 9.20
N PHE A 160 3.07 0.06 8.44
CA PHE A 160 2.71 -0.74 7.28
C PHE A 160 3.28 -0.15 5.98
N ASN A 161 3.27 -0.95 4.91
CA ASN A 161 3.84 -0.64 3.60
C ASN A 161 5.33 -0.26 3.70
N VAL A 162 6.14 -1.23 4.10
CA VAL A 162 7.58 -1.04 4.34
C VAL A 162 8.28 -0.65 3.03
N GLY A 163 8.91 0.51 3.03
CA GLY A 163 9.62 1.07 1.88
C GLY A 163 8.72 1.56 0.74
N MET A 164 7.41 1.69 0.95
CA MET A 164 6.44 2.05 -0.10
C MET A 164 6.42 1.07 -1.30
N ASN A 165 6.66 -0.22 -1.03
CA ASN A 165 6.70 -1.26 -2.08
C ASN A 165 5.30 -1.75 -2.50
N GLY A 166 4.26 -1.43 -1.74
CA GLY A 166 2.88 -1.77 -2.04
C GLY A 166 2.13 -0.60 -2.67
N TYR A 167 1.29 -0.89 -3.67
CA TYR A 167 0.42 0.10 -4.31
C TYR A 167 -0.86 0.32 -3.50
N TYR A 168 -0.71 0.81 -2.27
CA TYR A 168 -1.81 1.14 -1.36
C TYR A 168 -1.38 2.19 -0.36
N ILE A 169 -2.36 2.91 0.20
CA ILE A 169 -2.11 3.92 1.23
C ILE A 169 -2.57 3.41 2.60
N VAL A 170 -1.98 3.92 3.67
CA VAL A 170 -2.28 3.46 5.03
C VAL A 170 -2.80 4.62 5.88
N HIS A 171 -3.91 4.39 6.57
CA HIS A 171 -4.43 5.27 7.62
C HIS A 171 -4.33 4.58 8.98
N TYR A 172 -3.71 5.25 9.94
CA TYR A 172 -3.64 4.79 11.33
C TYR A 172 -4.74 5.48 12.14
N ALA A 173 -5.72 4.72 12.60
CA ALA A 173 -6.79 5.25 13.45
C ALA A 173 -6.29 5.61 14.85
N ASP A 174 -7.15 6.26 15.63
CA ASP A 174 -6.92 6.60 17.05
C ASP A 174 -5.62 7.41 17.28
N ASP A 175 -4.73 6.90 18.12
CA ASP A 175 -3.45 7.49 18.47
C ASP A 175 -2.31 7.10 17.51
N GLY A 176 -2.58 6.27 16.49
CA GLY A 176 -1.54 5.75 15.60
C GLY A 176 -0.74 6.83 14.85
N TRP A 177 -1.40 7.87 14.35
CA TRP A 177 -0.71 9.02 13.73
C TRP A 177 0.11 9.83 14.74
N ALA A 178 -0.36 9.96 15.98
CA ALA A 178 0.38 10.67 17.03
C ALA A 178 1.65 9.89 17.42
N SER A 179 1.57 8.57 17.54
CA SER A 179 2.71 7.69 17.79
C SER A 179 3.76 7.75 16.67
N LEU A 180 3.31 7.77 15.41
CA LEU A 180 4.22 7.91 14.26
C LEU A 180 4.83 9.31 14.15
N SER A 181 4.08 10.38 14.48
CA SER A 181 4.63 11.74 14.55
C SER A 181 5.68 11.86 15.66
N GLY A 182 5.44 11.27 16.83
CA GLY A 182 6.43 11.17 17.90
C GLY A 182 7.71 10.48 17.44
N LEU A 183 7.58 9.34 16.75
CA LEU A 183 8.72 8.61 16.17
C LEU A 183 9.52 9.48 15.19
N LEU A 184 8.86 10.24 14.32
CA LEU A 184 9.53 11.14 13.38
C LEU A 184 10.24 12.32 14.07
N LYS A 185 9.70 12.85 15.16
CA LYS A 185 10.32 13.96 15.89
C LYS A 185 11.49 13.51 16.77
N GLU A 186 11.38 12.35 17.40
CA GLU A 186 12.38 11.86 18.35
C GLU A 186 13.48 11.03 17.69
N ALA A 187 13.13 10.16 16.75
CA ALA A 187 14.03 9.16 16.18
C ALA A 187 13.69 8.81 14.72
N HIS A 188 13.67 9.80 13.83
CA HIS A 188 13.32 9.61 12.42
C HIS A 188 14.21 8.59 11.67
N THR A 189 15.43 8.32 12.15
CA THR A 189 16.36 7.35 11.55
C THR A 189 16.01 5.90 11.85
N THR A 190 15.09 5.62 12.78
CA THR A 190 14.60 4.27 13.08
C THR A 190 13.85 3.64 11.91
N ILE A 191 13.25 4.46 11.03
CA ILE A 191 12.60 4.01 9.80
C ILE A 191 13.33 4.54 8.57
N SER A 192 13.22 3.82 7.45
CA SER A 192 13.94 4.16 6.22
C SER A 192 13.50 5.52 5.66
N SER A 193 14.33 6.14 4.82
CA SER A 193 13.98 7.39 4.13
C SER A 193 12.69 7.26 3.31
N ASN A 194 12.49 6.10 2.67
CA ASN A 194 11.29 5.82 1.88
C ASN A 194 10.06 5.66 2.78
N ASP A 195 10.20 5.06 3.96
CA ASP A 195 9.10 4.97 4.93
C ASP A 195 8.68 6.35 5.42
N ARG A 196 9.63 7.25 5.69
CA ARG A 196 9.32 8.65 6.05
C ARG A 196 8.59 9.37 4.93
N ALA A 197 9.07 9.25 3.68
CA ALA A 197 8.40 9.83 2.52
C ALA A 197 6.98 9.28 2.34
N SER A 198 6.78 7.98 2.56
CA SER A 198 5.45 7.34 2.50
C SER A 198 4.48 7.90 3.54
N LEU A 199 4.94 8.12 4.78
CA LEU A 199 4.10 8.69 5.85
C LEU A 199 3.65 10.10 5.51
N ILE A 200 4.57 10.93 5.02
CA ILE A 200 4.27 12.31 4.61
C ILE A 200 3.25 12.29 3.46
N ASN A 201 3.49 11.51 2.41
CA ASN A 201 2.56 11.40 1.29
C ASN A 201 1.17 10.92 1.75
N ASN A 202 1.11 9.85 2.55
CA ASN A 202 -0.15 9.33 3.06
C ASN A 202 -0.89 10.35 3.92
N ALA A 203 -0.20 11.13 4.77
CA ALA A 203 -0.84 12.15 5.60
C ALA A 203 -1.59 13.19 4.76
N PHE A 204 -0.95 13.77 3.73
CA PHE A 204 -1.59 14.75 2.85
C PHE A 204 -2.69 14.15 1.97
N GLN A 205 -2.52 12.91 1.52
CA GLN A 205 -3.57 12.17 0.81
C GLN A 205 -4.82 12.00 1.71
N LEU A 206 -4.62 11.65 2.99
CA LEU A 206 -5.72 11.48 3.94
C LEU A 206 -6.44 12.77 4.31
N VAL A 207 -5.77 13.92 4.24
CA VAL A 207 -6.43 15.23 4.37
C VAL A 207 -7.44 15.44 3.25
N SER A 208 -7.12 15.01 2.03
CA SER A 208 -8.01 15.18 0.87
C SER A 208 -9.33 14.39 0.95
N ILE A 209 -9.40 13.40 1.83
CA ILE A 209 -10.59 12.58 2.10
C ILE A 209 -11.12 12.74 3.55
N GLU A 210 -10.71 13.80 4.24
CA GLU A 210 -11.15 14.16 5.60
C GLU A 210 -10.91 13.08 6.68
N LYS A 211 -9.98 12.13 6.44
CA LYS A 211 -9.57 11.11 7.42
C LYS A 211 -8.49 11.61 8.38
N LEU A 212 -7.77 12.67 7.99
CA LEU A 212 -6.78 13.35 8.82
C LEU A 212 -7.00 14.86 8.72
N SER A 213 -6.83 15.58 9.82
CA SER A 213 -6.94 17.04 9.80
C SER A 213 -5.68 17.66 9.20
N ILE A 214 -5.81 18.81 8.53
CA ILE A 214 -4.67 19.48 7.91
C ILE A 214 -3.63 19.89 8.96
N GLU A 215 -4.06 20.26 10.16
CA GLU A 215 -3.15 20.61 11.26
C GLU A 215 -2.29 19.41 11.65
N LYS A 216 -2.87 18.21 11.77
CA LYS A 216 -2.12 16.99 12.07
C LYS A 216 -1.13 16.62 10.97
N ALA A 217 -1.46 16.90 9.71
CA ALA A 217 -0.56 16.64 8.59
C ALA A 217 0.59 17.65 8.51
N LEU A 218 0.35 18.91 8.90
CA LEU A 218 1.38 19.96 8.98
C LEU A 218 2.28 19.79 10.22
N ASP A 219 1.74 19.23 11.30
CA ASP A 219 2.47 18.94 12.53
C ASP A 219 3.38 17.69 12.42
N LEU A 220 3.16 16.84 11.41
CA LEU A 220 3.88 15.59 11.20
C LEU A 220 5.36 15.82 10.88
#